data_AF-A0A2R6G290-F1
#
_entry.id   AF-A0A2R6G290-F1
#
_cell.length_a   1.000
_cell.length_b   1.000
_cell.length_c   1.000
_cell.angle_alpha   90.00
_cell.angle_beta   90.00
_cell.angle_gamma   90.00
#
_symmetry.space_group_name_H-M   'P 1'
#
loop_
_entity.id
_entity.type
_entity.pdbx_description
1 polymer ?
#
loop_
_entity_poly.entity_id
_entity_poly.type
_entity_poly.pdbx_seq_one_letter_code
_entity_poly.pdbx_strand_id
1 'polypeptide(L)'
;MSLDTVAEDIKEEAREDAEEIRAEGDRRAEEITSEAESDAEAIVSEREDEIERRITQERERTLSSATLEAKQKRLEARRDVLQEVRADAREEVAAIDGDTRADLTRTLLADAATEFGEREVEIYGRAEDEGLIEEIVAEYDEYENYEYAGEFDCLGGVVAESEASRVRVNNTFDSVFADIWDDELKQVSDRLFENGEAAGTETGTRTVESTDGDTG
;
A
#
# COMPACT_ATOMS: atom_id res chain seq x y z
N MET A 1 -67.26 -70.75 39.62
CA MET A 1 -66.29 -69.68 39.92
C MET A 1 -66.79 -68.93 41.14
N SER A 2 -66.03 -68.83 42.23
CA SER A 2 -66.39 -67.94 43.35
C SER A 2 -65.95 -66.51 43.00
N LEU A 3 -66.65 -65.52 43.56
CA LEU A 3 -66.32 -64.10 43.38
C LEU A 3 -64.89 -63.78 43.85
N ASP A 4 -64.38 -64.52 44.83
CA ASP A 4 -63.01 -64.38 45.34
C ASP A 4 -61.95 -64.73 44.29
N THR A 5 -62.18 -65.71 43.42
CA THR A 5 -61.23 -66.05 42.33
C THR A 5 -61.19 -64.93 41.29
N VAL A 6 -62.35 -64.42 40.88
CA VAL A 6 -62.44 -63.32 39.90
C VAL A 6 -61.77 -62.04 40.43
N ALA A 7 -61.92 -61.76 41.72
CA ALA A 7 -61.28 -60.61 42.35
C ALA A 7 -59.75 -60.72 42.43
N GLU A 8 -59.20 -61.94 42.52
CA GLU A 8 -57.77 -62.16 42.54
C GLU A 8 -57.17 -62.10 41.13
N ASP A 9 -57.85 -62.69 40.13
CA ASP A 9 -57.48 -62.59 38.71
C ASP A 9 -57.39 -61.11 38.27
N ILE A 10 -58.36 -60.28 38.64
CA ILE A 10 -58.36 -58.83 38.32
C ILE A 10 -57.18 -58.10 38.98
N LYS A 11 -56.76 -58.49 40.19
CA LYS A 11 -55.60 -57.86 40.85
C LYS A 11 -54.29 -58.31 40.23
N GLU A 12 -54.21 -59.54 39.73
CA GLU A 12 -53.03 -60.03 39.04
C GLU A 12 -52.88 -59.32 37.69
N GLU A 13 -53.96 -59.24 36.90
CA GLU A 13 -54.03 -58.48 35.65
C GLU A 13 -53.68 -57.00 35.87
N ALA A 14 -54.24 -56.34 36.90
CA ALA A 14 -53.91 -54.96 37.22
C ALA A 14 -52.44 -54.75 37.65
N ARG A 15 -51.77 -55.77 38.21
CA ARG A 15 -50.34 -55.70 38.55
C ARG A 15 -49.48 -55.86 37.31
N GLU A 16 -49.80 -56.81 36.43
CA GLU A 16 -49.14 -56.94 35.13
C GLU A 16 -49.28 -55.65 34.32
N ASP A 17 -50.48 -55.09 34.22
CA ASP A 17 -50.73 -53.81 33.53
C ASP A 17 -49.88 -52.68 34.14
N ALA A 18 -49.82 -52.60 35.48
CA ALA A 18 -49.03 -51.58 36.16
C ALA A 18 -47.51 -51.77 35.96
N GLU A 19 -47.03 -52.99 35.80
CA GLU A 19 -45.63 -53.30 35.49
C GLU A 19 -45.31 -52.99 34.02
N GLU A 20 -46.20 -53.33 33.08
CA GLU A 20 -46.07 -53.00 31.67
C GLU A 20 -46.02 -51.48 31.46
N ILE A 21 -46.91 -50.72 32.10
CA ILE A 21 -46.92 -49.25 32.03
C ILE A 21 -45.63 -48.65 32.58
N ARG A 22 -45.09 -49.20 33.67
CA ARG A 22 -43.82 -48.74 34.25
C ARG A 22 -42.65 -49.05 33.32
N ALA A 23 -42.58 -50.26 32.78
CA ALA A 23 -41.54 -50.66 31.84
C ALA A 23 -41.59 -49.83 30.53
N GLU A 24 -42.77 -49.51 30.03
CA GLU A 24 -42.95 -48.59 28.89
C GLU A 24 -42.48 -47.18 29.23
N GLY A 25 -42.84 -46.68 30.42
CA GLY A 25 -42.41 -45.37 30.91
C GLY A 25 -40.89 -45.25 31.05
N ASP A 26 -40.25 -46.26 31.64
CA ASP A 26 -38.80 -46.32 31.80
C ASP A 26 -38.09 -46.35 30.44
N ARG A 27 -38.55 -47.20 29.51
CA ARG A 27 -38.00 -47.27 28.15
C ARG A 27 -38.12 -45.93 27.42
N ARG A 28 -39.27 -45.27 27.54
CA ARG A 28 -39.50 -43.97 26.91
C ARG A 28 -38.65 -42.87 27.54
N ALA A 29 -38.40 -42.93 28.85
CA ALA A 29 -37.51 -42.00 29.53
C ALA A 29 -36.05 -42.18 29.09
N GLU A 30 -35.59 -43.42 28.93
CA GLU A 30 -34.27 -43.75 28.39
C GLU A 30 -34.12 -43.27 26.94
N GLU A 31 -35.12 -43.49 26.09
CA GLU A 31 -35.14 -43.03 24.69
C GLU A 31 -35.03 -41.51 24.60
N ILE A 32 -35.85 -40.77 25.36
CA ILE A 32 -35.80 -39.29 25.43
C ILE A 32 -34.42 -38.81 25.90
N THR A 33 -33.84 -39.48 26.90
CA THR A 33 -32.53 -39.07 27.44
C THR A 33 -31.43 -39.30 26.41
N SER A 34 -31.43 -40.47 25.75
CA SER A 34 -30.45 -40.80 24.71
C SER A 34 -30.56 -39.87 23.49
N GLU A 35 -31.77 -39.51 23.08
CA GLU A 35 -31.98 -38.53 22.01
C GLU A 35 -31.43 -37.15 22.39
N ALA A 36 -31.75 -36.68 23.61
CA ALA A 36 -31.26 -35.38 24.10
C ALA A 36 -29.73 -35.33 24.25
N GLU A 37 -29.10 -36.44 24.67
CA GLU A 37 -27.64 -36.57 24.74
C GLU A 37 -27.02 -36.53 23.34
N SER A 38 -27.56 -37.27 22.39
CA SER A 38 -27.09 -37.25 20.99
C SER A 38 -27.25 -35.87 20.35
N ASP A 39 -28.37 -35.19 20.61
CA ASP A 39 -28.60 -33.82 20.12
C ASP A 39 -27.59 -32.85 20.75
N ALA A 40 -27.33 -32.98 22.05
CA ALA A 40 -26.34 -32.15 22.73
C ALA A 40 -24.93 -32.35 22.17
N GLU A 41 -24.52 -33.59 21.92
CA GLU A 41 -23.23 -33.91 21.30
C GLU A 41 -23.12 -33.35 19.88
N ALA A 42 -24.18 -33.49 19.08
CA ALA A 42 -24.22 -32.94 17.73
C ALA A 42 -24.09 -31.40 17.73
N ILE A 43 -24.79 -30.72 18.66
CA ILE A 43 -24.69 -29.26 18.81
C ILE A 43 -23.26 -28.87 19.21
N VAL A 44 -22.64 -29.55 20.17
CA VAL A 44 -21.27 -29.25 20.59
C VAL A 44 -20.30 -29.41 19.41
N SER A 45 -20.38 -30.56 18.72
CA SER A 45 -19.53 -30.84 17.57
C SER A 45 -19.67 -29.79 16.46
N GLU A 46 -20.90 -29.42 16.09
CA GLU A 46 -21.15 -28.39 15.08
C GLU A 46 -20.55 -27.03 15.49
N ARG A 47 -20.65 -26.68 16.78
CA ARG A 47 -20.11 -25.42 17.31
C ARG A 47 -18.59 -25.40 17.33
N GLU A 48 -17.95 -26.51 17.70
CA GLU A 48 -16.49 -26.64 17.64
C GLU A 48 -15.97 -26.43 16.22
N ASP A 49 -16.59 -27.10 15.27
CA ASP A 49 -16.35 -26.99 13.84
C ASP A 49 -16.54 -25.55 13.32
N GLU A 50 -17.61 -24.86 13.74
CA GLU A 50 -17.86 -23.46 13.40
C GLU A 50 -16.77 -22.54 13.95
N ILE A 51 -16.37 -22.75 15.20
CA ILE A 51 -15.33 -21.96 15.88
C ILE A 51 -13.98 -22.18 15.21
N GLU A 52 -13.61 -23.41 14.87
CA GLU A 52 -12.32 -23.70 14.21
C GLU A 52 -12.23 -23.02 12.84
N ARG A 53 -13.32 -23.06 12.05
CA ARG A 53 -13.41 -22.33 10.77
C ARG A 53 -13.27 -20.82 10.99
N ARG A 54 -13.91 -20.27 12.02
CA ARG A 54 -13.81 -18.84 12.36
C ARG A 54 -12.39 -18.45 12.75
N ILE A 55 -11.73 -19.23 13.61
CA ILE A 55 -10.34 -19.00 14.04
C ILE A 55 -9.41 -19.00 12.82
N THR A 56 -9.57 -19.95 11.92
CA THR A 56 -8.74 -20.04 10.71
C THR A 56 -8.92 -18.81 9.83
N GLN A 57 -10.18 -18.42 9.56
CA GLN A 57 -10.48 -17.23 8.77
C GLN A 57 -9.95 -15.94 9.41
N GLU A 58 -10.07 -15.78 10.74
CA GLU A 58 -9.55 -14.62 11.46
C GLU A 58 -8.03 -14.55 11.42
N ARG A 59 -7.35 -15.69 11.55
CA ARG A 59 -5.88 -15.78 11.43
C ARG A 59 -5.42 -15.35 10.04
N GLU A 60 -6.04 -15.89 8.98
CA GLU A 60 -5.73 -15.52 7.60
C GLU A 60 -5.96 -14.04 7.34
N ARG A 61 -7.09 -13.50 7.81
CA ARG A 61 -7.40 -12.07 7.69
C ARG A 61 -6.37 -11.20 8.39
N THR A 62 -6.01 -11.56 9.62
CA THR A 62 -5.05 -10.82 10.45
C THR A 62 -3.66 -10.83 9.81
N LEU A 63 -3.21 -11.99 9.32
CA LEU A 63 -1.93 -12.12 8.64
C LEU A 63 -1.89 -11.32 7.34
N SER A 64 -2.99 -11.36 6.57
CA SER A 64 -3.12 -10.59 5.33
C SER A 64 -3.09 -9.08 5.60
N SER A 65 -3.81 -8.60 6.62
CA SER A 65 -3.80 -7.18 6.97
C SER A 65 -2.44 -6.73 7.49
N ALA A 66 -1.78 -7.51 8.34
CA ALA A 66 -0.46 -7.18 8.86
C ALA A 66 0.59 -7.15 7.73
N THR A 67 0.50 -8.08 6.79
CA THR A 67 1.38 -8.12 5.60
C THR A 67 1.17 -6.89 4.72
N LEU A 68 -0.08 -6.50 4.49
CA LEU A 68 -0.40 -5.30 3.72
C LEU A 68 0.12 -4.04 4.41
N GLU A 69 -0.09 -3.90 5.71
CA GLU A 69 0.37 -2.77 6.51
C GLU A 69 1.90 -2.67 6.48
N ALA A 70 2.61 -3.78 6.62
CA ALA A 70 4.07 -3.83 6.51
C ALA A 70 4.56 -3.38 5.13
N LYS A 71 3.89 -3.82 4.05
CA LYS A 71 4.21 -3.38 2.69
C LYS A 71 3.96 -1.89 2.49
N GLN A 72 2.87 -1.35 3.00
CA GLN A 72 2.55 0.08 2.95
C GLN A 72 3.61 0.90 3.66
N LYS A 73 3.92 0.57 4.93
CA LYS A 73 4.98 1.23 5.71
C LYS A 73 6.32 1.24 4.99
N ARG A 74 6.69 0.12 4.36
CA ARG A 74 7.93 0.02 3.58
C ARG A 74 7.92 0.95 2.36
N LEU A 75 6.81 1.03 1.63
CA LEU A 75 6.69 1.90 0.46
C LEU A 75 6.69 3.38 0.85
N GLU A 76 6.02 3.72 1.95
CA GLU A 76 6.02 5.07 2.51
C GLU A 76 7.44 5.50 2.88
N ALA A 77 8.14 4.69 3.67
CA ALA A 77 9.53 4.99 4.04
C ALA A 77 10.46 5.14 2.83
N ARG A 78 10.31 4.30 1.79
CA ARG A 78 11.09 4.42 0.55
C ARG A 78 10.79 5.73 -0.19
N ARG A 79 9.52 6.12 -0.28
CA ARG A 79 9.11 7.38 -0.90
C ARG A 79 9.68 8.56 -0.14
N ASP A 80 9.62 8.54 1.19
CA ASP A 80 10.10 9.64 2.03
C ASP A 80 11.61 9.86 1.82
N VAL A 81 12.41 8.77 1.80
CA VAL A 81 13.85 8.84 1.45
C VAL A 81 14.08 9.39 0.04
N LEU A 82 13.29 8.97 -0.95
CA LEU A 82 13.40 9.50 -2.32
C LEU A 82 13.07 10.99 -2.39
N GLN A 83 12.10 11.46 -1.58
CA GLN A 83 11.76 12.88 -1.50
C GLN A 83 12.86 13.70 -0.83
N GLU A 84 13.49 13.17 0.21
CA GLU A 84 14.67 13.79 0.84
C GLU A 84 15.81 13.93 -0.17
N VAL A 85 16.18 12.84 -0.86
CA VAL A 85 17.24 12.89 -1.88
C VAL A 85 16.91 13.85 -3.02
N ARG A 86 15.63 13.90 -3.43
CA ARG A 86 15.19 14.87 -4.45
C ARG A 86 15.34 16.32 -3.95
N ALA A 87 14.99 16.58 -2.70
CA ALA A 87 15.11 17.91 -2.11
C ALA A 87 16.58 18.34 -1.99
N ASP A 88 17.46 17.45 -1.53
CA ASP A 88 18.89 17.71 -1.43
C ASP A 88 19.49 17.99 -2.82
N ALA A 89 19.18 17.15 -3.81
CA ALA A 89 19.66 17.35 -5.18
C ALA A 89 19.13 18.66 -5.80
N ARG A 90 17.90 19.04 -5.46
CA ARG A 90 17.30 20.31 -5.89
C ARG A 90 18.01 21.51 -5.25
N GLU A 91 18.40 21.42 -3.98
CA GLU A 91 19.17 22.47 -3.29
C GLU A 91 20.55 22.64 -3.92
N GLU A 92 21.23 21.53 -4.24
CA GLU A 92 22.52 21.55 -4.96
C GLU A 92 22.39 22.22 -6.34
N VAL A 93 21.30 21.95 -7.08
CA VAL A 93 21.01 22.64 -8.35
C VAL A 93 20.76 24.14 -8.14
N ALA A 94 20.05 24.51 -7.08
CA ALA A 94 19.79 25.91 -6.74
C ALA A 94 21.07 26.70 -6.46
N ALA A 95 22.05 26.04 -5.82
CA ALA A 95 23.34 26.59 -5.42
C ALA A 95 24.39 26.64 -6.56
N ILE A 96 24.04 26.23 -7.78
CA ILE A 96 24.92 26.39 -8.94
C ILE A 96 25.07 27.88 -9.26
N ASP A 97 26.27 28.41 -9.11
CA ASP A 97 26.57 29.84 -9.29
C ASP A 97 27.73 30.07 -10.27
N GLY A 98 27.97 31.34 -10.61
CA GLY A 98 29.12 31.77 -11.43
C GLY A 98 29.06 31.31 -12.89
N ASP A 99 30.23 31.01 -13.46
CA ASP A 99 30.37 30.68 -14.90
C ASP A 99 29.49 29.49 -15.31
N THR A 100 29.38 28.47 -14.44
CA THR A 100 28.53 27.30 -14.70
C THR A 100 27.07 27.68 -14.84
N ARG A 101 26.58 28.58 -13.98
CA ARG A 101 25.21 29.09 -14.06
C ARG A 101 24.97 29.86 -15.36
N ALA A 102 25.91 30.72 -15.73
CA ALA A 102 25.85 31.47 -16.99
C ALA A 102 25.77 30.55 -18.21
N ASP A 103 26.64 29.55 -18.29
CA ASP A 103 26.68 28.60 -19.41
C ASP A 103 25.40 27.75 -19.52
N LEU A 104 24.85 27.32 -18.38
CA LEU A 104 23.58 26.60 -18.34
C LEU A 104 22.42 27.49 -18.80
N THR A 105 22.32 28.72 -18.28
CA THR A 105 21.28 29.67 -18.69
C THR A 105 21.36 30.00 -20.18
N ARG A 106 22.57 30.20 -20.73
CA ARG A 106 22.78 30.38 -22.18
C ARG A 106 22.26 29.18 -22.97
N THR A 107 22.62 27.97 -22.56
CA THR A 107 22.22 26.74 -23.25
C THR A 107 20.69 26.59 -23.26
N LEU A 108 20.04 26.86 -22.13
CA LEU A 108 18.58 26.77 -21.99
C LEU A 108 17.84 27.85 -22.77
N LEU A 109 18.41 29.06 -22.87
CA LEU A 109 17.88 30.13 -23.71
C LEU A 109 18.00 29.78 -25.19
N ALA A 110 19.16 29.28 -25.63
CA ALA A 110 19.37 28.87 -27.02
C ALA A 110 18.40 27.75 -27.44
N ASP A 111 18.19 26.77 -26.56
CA ASP A 111 17.20 25.70 -26.78
C ASP A 111 15.78 26.28 -26.89
N ALA A 112 15.38 27.17 -25.98
CA ALA A 112 14.08 27.82 -26.02
C ALA A 112 13.90 28.66 -27.30
N ALA A 113 14.94 29.36 -27.74
CA ALA A 113 14.92 30.23 -28.91
C ALA A 113 14.58 29.48 -30.21
N THR A 114 14.88 28.18 -30.30
CA THR A 114 14.55 27.34 -31.46
C THR A 114 13.05 27.32 -31.79
N GLU A 115 12.19 27.55 -30.80
CA GLU A 115 10.72 27.55 -30.96
C GLU A 115 10.16 28.90 -31.46
N PHE A 116 10.93 29.99 -31.37
CA PHE A 116 10.42 31.34 -31.59
C PHE A 116 10.85 32.00 -32.90
N GLY A 117 11.96 31.60 -33.51
CA GLY A 117 12.45 32.21 -34.77
C GLY A 117 12.69 33.72 -34.64
N GLU A 118 12.34 34.52 -35.65
CA GLU A 118 12.57 35.98 -35.66
C GLU A 118 11.48 36.81 -34.94
N ARG A 119 10.77 36.24 -33.95
CA ARG A 119 9.66 36.92 -33.26
C ARG A 119 10.17 37.70 -32.05
N GLU A 120 9.35 38.65 -31.58
CA GLU A 120 9.55 39.28 -30.27
C GLU A 120 9.31 38.26 -29.16
N VAL A 121 10.26 38.14 -28.24
CA VAL A 121 10.26 37.17 -27.14
C VAL A 121 10.55 37.87 -25.82
N GLU A 122 9.64 37.69 -24.88
CA GLU A 122 9.78 38.11 -23.49
C GLU A 122 10.44 36.99 -22.68
N ILE A 123 11.52 37.32 -21.98
CA ILE A 123 12.27 36.41 -21.14
C ILE A 123 11.99 36.71 -19.67
N TYR A 124 11.59 35.67 -18.95
CA TYR A 124 11.40 35.71 -17.51
C TYR A 124 12.37 34.75 -16.83
N GLY A 125 12.87 35.12 -15.66
CA GLY A 125 13.83 34.31 -14.92
C GLY A 125 13.91 34.66 -13.45
N ARG A 126 14.78 33.97 -12.71
CA ARG A 126 14.97 34.24 -11.27
C ARG A 126 15.41 35.69 -11.07
N ALA A 127 14.88 36.35 -10.04
CA ALA A 127 15.19 37.76 -9.74
C ALA A 127 16.71 38.03 -9.60
N GLU A 128 17.45 37.09 -9.00
CA GLU A 128 18.91 37.19 -8.84
C GLU A 128 19.69 37.01 -10.15
N ASP A 129 19.05 36.46 -11.18
CA ASP A 129 19.65 36.20 -12.49
C ASP A 129 19.34 37.31 -13.52
N GLU A 130 18.61 38.37 -13.16
CA GLU A 130 18.24 39.48 -14.06
C GLU A 130 19.44 40.01 -14.85
N GLY A 131 20.49 40.45 -14.15
CA GLY A 131 21.66 41.02 -14.80
C GLY A 131 22.42 40.02 -15.67
N LEU A 132 22.39 38.72 -15.32
CA LEU A 132 22.98 37.66 -16.13
C LEU A 132 22.18 37.44 -17.42
N ILE A 133 20.85 37.43 -17.33
CA ILE A 133 19.97 37.24 -18.48
C ILE A 133 20.07 38.43 -19.44
N GLU A 134 20.06 39.65 -18.91
CA GLU A 134 20.27 40.87 -19.72
C GLU A 134 21.62 40.85 -20.44
N GLU A 135 22.69 40.43 -19.75
CA GLU A 135 24.02 40.28 -20.36
C GLU A 135 24.00 39.27 -21.51
N ILE A 136 23.42 38.09 -21.30
CA ILE A 136 23.36 37.03 -22.32
C ILE A 136 22.57 37.49 -23.55
N VAL A 137 21.41 38.14 -23.34
CA VAL A 137 20.56 38.63 -24.43
C VAL A 137 21.27 39.73 -25.22
N ALA A 138 22.02 40.61 -24.55
CA ALA A 138 22.79 41.67 -25.21
C ALA A 138 24.08 41.19 -25.89
N GLU A 139 24.60 40.01 -25.52
CA GLU A 139 25.88 39.47 -26.01
C GLU A 139 25.80 39.01 -27.48
N TYR A 140 24.65 38.50 -27.93
CA TYR A 140 24.49 37.88 -29.24
C TYR A 140 23.44 38.57 -30.12
N ASP A 141 23.81 38.88 -31.37
CA ASP A 141 22.92 39.53 -32.35
C ASP A 141 21.64 38.70 -32.66
N GLU A 142 21.67 37.38 -32.45
CA GLU A 142 20.51 36.51 -32.66
C GLU A 142 19.37 36.76 -31.65
N TYR A 143 19.68 37.40 -30.52
CA TYR A 143 18.72 37.74 -29.47
C TYR A 143 18.25 39.21 -29.55
N GLU A 144 18.43 39.89 -30.68
CA GLU A 144 18.01 41.31 -30.85
C GLU A 144 16.51 41.54 -30.57
N ASN A 145 15.66 40.53 -30.83
CA ASN A 145 14.22 40.59 -30.58
C ASN A 145 13.80 40.01 -29.22
N TYR A 146 14.76 39.71 -28.35
CA TYR A 146 14.53 39.15 -27.04
C TYR A 146 14.73 40.24 -26.00
N GLU A 147 13.83 40.32 -25.01
CA GLU A 147 13.97 41.27 -23.91
C GLU A 147 13.65 40.63 -22.58
N TYR A 148 14.34 41.06 -21.53
CA TYR A 148 13.99 40.67 -20.17
C TYR A 148 12.68 41.37 -19.76
N ALA A 149 11.67 40.58 -19.44
CA ALA A 149 10.30 41.05 -19.17
C ALA A 149 9.88 40.88 -17.70
N GLY A 150 10.65 40.15 -16.89
CA GLY A 150 10.49 40.17 -15.44
C GLY A 150 10.84 38.87 -14.71
N GLU A 151 10.45 38.84 -13.44
CA GLU A 151 10.80 37.76 -12.53
C GLU A 151 9.89 36.54 -12.70
N PHE A 152 10.46 35.35 -12.53
CA PHE A 152 9.77 34.08 -12.42
C PHE A 152 10.32 33.30 -11.21
N ASP A 153 9.42 32.66 -10.46
CA ASP A 153 9.79 31.85 -9.30
C ASP A 153 10.38 30.51 -9.77
N CYS A 154 11.71 30.47 -9.89
CA CYS A 154 12.48 29.31 -10.29
C CYS A 154 13.88 29.30 -9.64
N LEU A 155 14.52 28.14 -9.67
CA LEU A 155 15.89 27.92 -9.22
C LEU A 155 16.92 28.56 -10.15
N GLY A 156 16.56 28.86 -11.41
CA GLY A 156 17.43 29.38 -12.46
C GLY A 156 16.92 28.99 -13.86
N GLY A 157 17.64 29.42 -14.89
CA GLY A 157 17.23 29.25 -16.29
C GLY A 157 16.21 30.31 -16.74
N VAL A 158 15.46 30.01 -17.79
CA VAL A 158 14.60 30.99 -18.47
C VAL A 158 13.22 30.43 -18.82
N VAL A 159 12.23 31.32 -18.80
CA VAL A 159 10.92 31.12 -19.41
C VAL A 159 10.80 32.11 -20.55
N ALA A 160 10.62 31.61 -21.76
CA ALA A 160 10.43 32.43 -22.95
C ALA A 160 8.97 32.44 -23.35
N GLU A 161 8.39 33.62 -23.56
CA GLU A 161 7.02 33.82 -23.99
C GLU A 161 6.98 34.77 -25.20
N SER A 162 6.04 34.56 -26.11
CA SER A 162 5.81 35.49 -27.21
C SER A 162 4.32 35.73 -27.37
N GLU A 163 3.92 37.00 -27.20
CA GLU A 163 2.53 37.43 -27.39
C GLU A 163 2.06 37.18 -28.84
N ALA A 164 2.98 37.28 -29.81
CA ALA A 164 2.69 37.09 -31.23
C ALA A 164 2.36 35.64 -31.59
N SER A 165 2.99 34.66 -30.95
CA SER A 165 2.80 33.23 -31.24
C SER A 165 1.90 32.50 -30.25
N ARG A 166 1.64 33.10 -29.07
CA ARG A 166 0.95 32.45 -27.93
C ARG A 166 1.68 31.17 -27.46
N VAL A 167 2.99 31.11 -27.69
CA VAL A 167 3.85 30.01 -27.26
C VAL A 167 4.60 30.45 -26.01
N ARG A 168 4.71 29.52 -25.07
CA ARG A 168 5.53 29.67 -23.87
C ARG A 168 6.38 28.42 -23.71
N VAL A 169 7.68 28.62 -23.57
CA VAL A 169 8.66 27.55 -23.35
C VAL A 169 9.26 27.74 -21.96
N ASN A 170 9.19 26.69 -21.14
CA ASN A 170 9.71 26.69 -19.78
C ASN A 170 11.01 25.87 -19.73
N ASN A 171 12.15 26.55 -19.85
CA ASN A 171 13.48 25.97 -19.74
C ASN A 171 14.15 26.45 -18.45
N THR A 172 13.43 26.29 -17.34
CA THR A 172 13.99 26.53 -16.00
C THR A 172 14.76 25.30 -15.51
N PHE A 173 15.73 25.53 -14.62
CA PHE A 173 16.45 24.44 -13.95
C PHE A 173 15.48 23.49 -13.25
N ASP A 174 14.38 23.99 -12.71
CA ASP A 174 13.29 23.20 -12.11
C ASP A 174 12.66 22.21 -13.09
N SER A 175 12.31 22.68 -14.29
CA SER A 175 11.62 21.87 -15.29
C SER A 175 12.56 20.77 -15.78
N VAL A 176 13.79 21.15 -16.14
CA VAL A 176 14.81 20.20 -16.61
C VAL A 176 15.17 19.20 -15.51
N PHE A 177 15.34 19.65 -14.26
CA PHE A 177 15.58 18.75 -13.14
C PHE A 177 14.43 17.78 -12.91
N ALA A 178 13.17 18.25 -13.01
CA ALA A 178 12.01 17.39 -12.84
C ALA A 178 11.95 16.30 -13.93
N ASP A 179 12.21 16.65 -15.18
CA ASP A 179 12.23 15.70 -16.30
C ASP A 179 13.33 14.65 -16.12
N ILE A 180 14.56 15.09 -15.83
CA ILE A 180 15.69 14.17 -15.56
C ILE A 180 15.40 13.29 -14.34
N TRP A 181 14.82 13.86 -13.29
CA TRP A 181 14.48 13.11 -12.09
C TRP A 181 13.49 11.99 -12.39
N ASP A 182 12.46 12.26 -13.19
CA ASP A 182 11.44 11.27 -13.56
C ASP A 182 12.04 10.16 -14.44
N ASP A 183 12.93 10.51 -15.37
CA ASP A 183 13.66 9.54 -16.21
C ASP A 183 14.62 8.65 -15.39
N GLU A 184 15.31 9.23 -14.42
CA GLU A 184 16.33 8.56 -13.60
C GLU A 184 15.78 7.93 -12.31
N LEU A 185 14.51 8.17 -11.97
CA LEU A 185 13.89 7.74 -10.70
C LEU A 185 14.09 6.26 -10.43
N LYS A 186 13.96 5.42 -11.47
CA LYS A 186 14.16 3.99 -11.35
C LYS A 186 15.61 3.66 -10.96
N GLN A 187 16.58 4.24 -11.65
CA GLN A 187 18.01 3.99 -11.39
C GLN A 187 18.41 4.45 -9.98
N VAL A 188 17.88 5.60 -9.55
CA VAL A 188 18.07 6.12 -8.19
C VAL A 188 17.47 5.16 -7.16
N SER A 189 16.23 4.71 -7.38
CA SER A 189 15.55 3.73 -6.51
C SER A 189 16.34 2.43 -6.41
N ASP A 190 16.78 1.88 -7.54
CA ASP A 190 17.52 0.62 -7.61
C ASP A 190 18.85 0.75 -6.83
N ARG A 191 19.57 1.86 -7.03
CA ARG A 191 20.82 2.13 -6.32
C ARG A 191 20.64 2.26 -4.80
N LEU A 192 19.57 2.90 -4.35
CA LEU A 192 19.28 3.14 -2.93
C LEU A 192 18.75 1.89 -2.22
N PHE A 193 17.99 1.03 -2.90
CA PHE A 193 17.24 -0.03 -2.25
C PHE A 193 17.58 -1.47 -2.70
N GLU A 194 18.01 -1.70 -3.95
CA GLU A 194 18.28 -3.08 -4.44
C GLU A 194 19.64 -3.64 -3.96
N ASN A 195 20.61 -2.80 -3.59
CA ASN A 195 21.86 -3.26 -2.98
C ASN A 195 21.69 -3.90 -1.57
N GLY A 196 20.48 -3.86 -1.01
CA GLY A 196 20.13 -4.51 0.27
C GLY A 196 19.36 -5.84 0.14
N GLU A 197 18.98 -6.27 -1.07
CA GLU A 197 18.08 -7.42 -1.26
C GLU A 197 18.74 -8.80 -1.07
N ALA A 198 20.06 -8.87 -0.89
CA ALA A 198 20.77 -10.13 -0.65
C ALA A 198 20.80 -10.60 0.83
N ALA A 199 20.28 -9.83 1.79
CA ALA A 199 20.46 -10.13 3.23
C ALA A 199 19.17 -10.49 4.01
N GLY A 200 18.00 -10.56 3.35
CA GLY A 200 16.71 -10.56 4.06
C GLY A 200 15.83 -11.82 3.96
N THR A 201 16.16 -12.80 3.12
CA THR A 201 15.31 -13.98 2.85
C THR A 201 15.87 -15.28 3.41
N GLU A 202 16.43 -15.24 4.62
CA GLU A 202 16.62 -16.45 5.42
C GLU A 202 16.13 -16.22 6.85
N THR A 203 14.81 -16.29 7.07
CA THR A 203 14.31 -16.56 8.42
C THR A 203 13.02 -17.37 8.39
N GLY A 204 13.19 -18.69 8.50
CA GLY A 204 12.45 -19.45 9.51
C GLY A 204 11.07 -20.00 9.13
N THR A 205 10.99 -20.87 8.13
CA THR A 205 10.01 -21.97 8.19
C THR A 205 10.50 -22.95 9.25
N ARG A 206 10.20 -22.67 10.52
CA ARG A 206 10.45 -23.60 11.61
C ARG A 206 9.32 -24.62 11.60
N THR A 207 9.51 -25.70 10.85
CA THR A 207 8.70 -26.91 10.98
C THR A 207 8.80 -27.37 12.43
N VAL A 208 7.71 -27.27 13.17
CA VAL A 208 7.59 -27.92 14.48
C VAL A 208 7.28 -29.38 14.18
N GLU A 209 8.32 -30.20 14.06
CA GLU A 209 8.18 -31.65 14.22
C GLU A 209 7.89 -31.92 15.69
N SER A 210 6.62 -32.17 16.02
CA SER A 210 6.24 -32.77 17.30
C SER A 210 6.67 -34.23 17.28
N THR A 211 7.81 -34.51 17.91
CA THR A 211 8.18 -35.87 18.35
C THR A 211 8.06 -35.91 19.86
N ASP A 212 6.88 -36.24 20.35
CA ASP A 212 6.72 -37.00 21.58
C ASP A 212 6.03 -38.30 21.14
N GLY A 213 6.62 -39.48 21.26
CA GLY A 213 7.52 -39.89 22.33
C GLY A 213 6.75 -40.88 23.19
N ASP A 214 6.43 -42.02 22.60
CA ASP A 214 6.08 -43.27 23.26
C ASP A 214 6.94 -43.48 24.54
N THR A 215 6.28 -43.63 25.69
CA THR A 215 6.85 -44.33 26.83
C THR A 215 5.74 -44.98 27.67
N GLY A 216 5.56 -46.28 27.48
CA GLY A 216 5.22 -47.23 28.56
C GLY A 216 3.76 -47.60 28.74
#